data_AF-A0A357XWR2-F1
#
_entry.id   AF-A0A357XWR2-F1
#
_cell.length_a   1.000
_cell.length_b   1.000
_cell.length_c   1.000
_cell.angle_alpha   90.00
_cell.angle_beta   90.00
_cell.angle_gamma   90.00
#
_symmetry.space_group_name_H-M   'P 1'
#
loop_
_entity.id
_entity.type
_entity.pdbx_description
1 polymer ?
#
loop_
_entity_poly.entity_id
_entity_poly.type
_entity_poly.pdbx_seq_one_letter_code
_entity_poly.pdbx_strand_id
1 'polypeptide(L)'
;MNHPGHHDKGRAEDLLQRFFDGEISAGEGEELLALWDAFPQWEQEARKHYQVEYPLVFFFAAEKTPLVIPPPAVSLKSLAEQFGGFRPRADGQALAEGRHPAVAAQTAESIDGSGSLYGSGSLYGSGSPQGFADSPAPGKWRAEPLRSLLPLKYILPLSLLLLVSAVYWEFGRDMQAQPEKTPFHALARIELTADAVSGIPASPLRPNRLVANEPLSLLSGTIEMLTEKNVRVVLEGPAEFQLISSMNLFCSRGRLSIFVPPEATGFEVTTPTMSLCDLGTAFVVDVARNQSELHVVRGQVEANGQSKEPLVFSTGLGARINDEGKLSRLPADLSLYVEPEEMRRRADVAQQREIQRDQRIADRIRRDPSVVFHLDFEKNAPGRFRQEIFGCSREPGKNPLATAIAFAKHRDVVYYPGFVETDSLTLMATVRVDSLARMAQTLFTCSDFGAGAVQWQVGREGILQILLGRGEMQSALNLHSDIVLTPGLCGTWIHLAVVLDGENGTVTHYLDGEVVGRNRLQAPFRFRLSGMEIGNWTRNEHSPTLRCLDGAIDDIALFSKALKPSEIKNLSCFP
;
A
#
# COMPACT_ATOMS: atom_id res chain seq x y z
N MET A 1 -31.28 28.14 -12.62
CA MET A 1 -31.33 26.76 -12.10
C MET A 1 -32.78 26.33 -12.19
N ASN A 2 -33.12 25.54 -13.20
CA ASN A 2 -34.47 24.99 -13.35
C ASN A 2 -34.66 23.89 -12.30
N HIS A 3 -35.74 23.95 -11.54
CA HIS A 3 -36.19 22.80 -10.75
C HIS A 3 -36.45 21.62 -11.71
N PRO A 4 -36.10 20.37 -11.32
CA PRO A 4 -36.39 19.20 -12.13
C PRO A 4 -37.89 19.11 -12.36
N GLY A 5 -38.29 18.89 -13.62
CA GLY A 5 -39.70 18.81 -13.97
C GLY A 5 -40.34 17.65 -13.23
N HIS A 6 -41.48 17.88 -12.57
CA HIS A 6 -42.29 16.84 -11.92
C HIS A 6 -42.53 15.60 -12.81
N HIS A 7 -42.45 15.77 -14.13
CA HIS A 7 -42.56 14.73 -15.14
C HIS A 7 -41.43 13.68 -15.08
N ASP A 8 -40.18 14.09 -14.84
CA ASP A 8 -39.03 13.18 -14.82
C ASP A 8 -39.03 12.32 -13.55
N LYS A 9 -39.51 12.89 -12.43
CA LYS A 9 -39.66 12.16 -11.16
C LYS A 9 -40.73 11.08 -11.25
N GLY A 10 -41.92 11.43 -11.77
CA GLY A 10 -43.00 10.46 -11.94
C GLY A 10 -42.62 9.34 -12.90
N ARG A 11 -41.83 9.63 -13.94
CA ARG A 11 -41.31 8.62 -14.86
C ARG A 11 -40.29 7.70 -14.21
N ALA A 12 -39.38 8.21 -13.39
CA ALA A 12 -38.42 7.38 -12.67
C ALA A 12 -39.10 6.48 -11.63
N GLU A 13 -40.10 6.97 -10.90
CA GLU A 13 -40.88 6.17 -9.95
C GLU A 13 -41.62 5.01 -10.67
N ASP A 14 -42.23 5.26 -11.83
CA ASP A 14 -42.87 4.24 -12.67
C ASP A 14 -41.86 3.18 -13.15
N LEU A 15 -40.70 3.60 -13.65
CA LEU A 15 -39.65 2.69 -14.12
C LEU A 15 -39.03 1.87 -12.98
N LEU A 16 -38.86 2.47 -11.79
CA LEU A 16 -38.38 1.76 -10.59
C LEU A 16 -39.36 0.68 -10.16
N GLN A 17 -40.65 1.00 -10.12
CA GLN A 17 -41.68 0.04 -9.75
C GLN A 17 -41.67 -1.15 -10.73
N ARG A 18 -41.63 -0.87 -12.04
CA ARG A 18 -41.54 -1.91 -13.08
C ARG A 18 -40.23 -2.69 -13.03
N PHE A 19 -39.12 -2.10 -12.60
CA PHE A 19 -37.88 -2.82 -12.35
C PHE A 19 -38.05 -3.84 -11.21
N PHE A 20 -38.63 -3.42 -10.07
CA PHE A 20 -38.87 -4.33 -8.94
C PHE A 20 -39.90 -5.42 -9.25
N ASP A 21 -40.88 -5.13 -10.10
CA ASP A 21 -41.87 -6.10 -10.56
C ASP A 21 -41.32 -7.03 -11.67
N GLY A 22 -40.11 -6.77 -12.18
CA GLY A 22 -39.46 -7.58 -13.22
C GLY A 22 -40.01 -7.35 -14.64
N GLU A 23 -40.70 -6.23 -14.86
CA GLU A 23 -41.44 -5.90 -16.09
C GLU A 23 -40.79 -4.76 -16.91
N ILE A 24 -39.51 -4.48 -16.65
CA ILE A 24 -38.75 -3.44 -17.34
C ILE A 24 -38.06 -3.99 -18.61
N SER A 25 -38.16 -3.26 -19.72
CA SER A 25 -37.41 -3.59 -20.94
C SER A 25 -35.97 -3.05 -20.89
N ALA A 26 -35.07 -3.55 -21.75
CA ALA A 26 -33.68 -3.10 -21.79
C ALA A 26 -33.53 -1.59 -22.05
N GLY A 27 -34.32 -1.04 -22.97
CA GLY A 27 -34.31 0.40 -23.26
C GLY A 27 -34.87 1.24 -22.11
N GLU A 28 -35.85 0.73 -21.39
CA GLU A 28 -36.38 1.38 -20.17
C GLU A 28 -35.40 1.29 -18.99
N GLY A 29 -34.58 0.23 -18.94
CA GLY A 29 -33.49 0.10 -17.98
C GLY A 29 -32.38 1.14 -18.19
N GLU A 30 -32.02 1.40 -19.44
CA GLU A 30 -31.08 2.48 -19.79
C GLU A 30 -31.68 3.88 -19.48
N GLU A 31 -32.98 4.08 -19.76
CA GLU A 31 -33.70 5.30 -19.39
C GLU A 31 -33.70 5.51 -17.87
N LEU A 32 -33.93 4.44 -17.10
CA LEU A 32 -33.90 4.48 -15.63
C LEU A 32 -32.50 4.82 -15.11
N LEU A 33 -31.43 4.23 -15.66
CA LEU A 33 -30.05 4.55 -15.27
C LEU A 33 -29.71 6.01 -15.57
N ALA A 34 -30.09 6.52 -16.74
CA ALA A 34 -29.82 7.90 -17.12
C ALA A 34 -30.54 8.90 -16.20
N LEU A 35 -31.79 8.60 -15.81
CA LEU A 35 -32.54 9.40 -14.83
C LEU A 35 -31.93 9.30 -13.42
N TRP A 36 -31.44 8.12 -13.04
CA TRP A 36 -30.80 7.87 -11.74
C TRP A 36 -29.49 8.65 -11.57
N ASP A 37 -28.65 8.66 -12.61
CA ASP A 37 -27.39 9.41 -12.62
C ASP A 37 -27.61 10.93 -12.66
N ALA A 38 -28.67 11.39 -13.35
CA ALA A 38 -29.00 12.80 -13.44
C ALA A 38 -29.58 13.37 -12.13
N PHE A 39 -30.19 12.53 -11.28
CA PHE A 39 -30.89 12.96 -10.07
C PHE A 39 -30.56 12.10 -8.83
N PRO A 40 -29.30 12.12 -8.34
CA PRO A 40 -28.84 11.25 -7.26
C PRO A 40 -29.58 11.45 -5.92
N GLN A 41 -30.25 12.60 -5.71
CA GLN A 41 -31.10 12.79 -4.53
C GLN A 41 -32.30 11.84 -4.44
N TRP A 42 -32.74 11.24 -5.56
CA TRP A 42 -33.87 10.30 -5.56
C TRP A 42 -33.53 8.96 -4.92
N GLU A 43 -32.25 8.61 -4.83
CA GLU A 43 -31.81 7.38 -4.18
C GLU A 43 -32.23 7.34 -2.70
N GLN A 44 -32.10 8.46 -1.98
CA GLN A 44 -32.51 8.52 -0.58
C GLN A 44 -34.03 8.39 -0.41
N GLU A 45 -34.80 8.97 -1.33
CA GLU A 45 -36.27 8.89 -1.31
C GLU A 45 -36.76 7.48 -1.67
N ALA A 46 -36.20 6.87 -2.72
CA ALA A 46 -36.51 5.51 -3.13
C ALA A 46 -36.14 4.49 -2.04
N ARG A 47 -34.95 4.61 -1.43
CA ARG A 47 -34.54 3.75 -0.30
C ARG A 47 -35.49 3.86 0.88
N LYS A 48 -35.97 5.06 1.18
CA LYS A 48 -36.96 5.28 2.24
C LYS A 48 -38.32 4.68 1.87
N HIS A 49 -38.75 4.81 0.61
CA HIS A 49 -40.02 4.30 0.11
C HIS A 49 -40.06 2.77 0.11
N TYR A 50 -38.99 2.13 -0.39
CA TYR A 50 -38.86 0.67 -0.48
C TYR A 50 -38.23 0.02 0.76
N GLN A 51 -37.96 0.81 1.81
CA GLN A 51 -37.36 0.37 3.08
C GLN A 51 -36.04 -0.41 2.92
N VAL A 52 -35.18 0.06 2.00
CA VAL A 52 -33.87 -0.55 1.71
C VAL A 52 -32.76 0.24 2.38
N GLU A 53 -32.04 -0.39 3.32
CA GLU A 53 -30.95 0.26 4.07
C GLU A 53 -29.65 0.42 3.26
N TYR A 54 -29.57 -0.18 2.06
CA TYR A 54 -28.39 -0.18 1.18
C TYR A 54 -28.59 0.69 -0.08
N PRO A 55 -27.49 1.18 -0.71
CA PRO A 55 -27.55 1.82 -2.03
C PRO A 55 -28.20 0.91 -3.07
N LEU A 56 -29.04 1.47 -3.93
CA LEU A 56 -29.70 0.70 -4.99
C LEU A 56 -28.76 0.62 -6.19
N VAL A 57 -28.34 -0.60 -6.55
CA VAL A 57 -27.50 -0.88 -7.72
C VAL A 57 -28.32 -1.70 -8.71
N PHE A 58 -28.57 -1.13 -9.88
CA PHE A 58 -29.34 -1.79 -10.93
C PHE A 58 -28.41 -2.60 -11.85
N PHE A 59 -28.69 -3.90 -12.01
CA PHE A 59 -28.01 -4.76 -12.97
C PHE A 59 -28.98 -5.11 -14.09
N PHE A 60 -28.63 -4.80 -15.33
CA PHE A 60 -29.41 -5.18 -16.51
C PHE A 60 -28.63 -6.24 -17.29
N ALA A 61 -29.09 -7.48 -17.24
CA ALA A 61 -28.57 -8.53 -18.11
C ALA A 61 -29.21 -8.37 -19.50
N ALA A 62 -28.40 -8.39 -20.56
CA ALA A 62 -28.86 -8.22 -21.94
C ALA A 62 -29.71 -9.41 -22.47
N GLU A 63 -29.94 -10.45 -21.67
CA GLU A 63 -30.70 -11.64 -22.08
C GLU A 63 -31.78 -12.01 -21.05
N LYS A 64 -32.98 -12.33 -21.57
CA LYS A 64 -34.17 -12.75 -20.81
C LYS A 64 -33.99 -14.12 -20.15
N THR A 65 -33.14 -14.20 -19.14
CA THR A 65 -33.15 -15.29 -18.17
C THR A 65 -33.28 -14.70 -16.77
N PRO A 66 -34.43 -14.89 -16.09
CA PRO A 66 -34.56 -14.40 -14.73
C PRO A 66 -33.59 -15.17 -13.85
N LEU A 67 -32.61 -14.46 -13.29
CA LEU A 67 -31.79 -14.97 -12.21
C LEU A 67 -32.71 -15.05 -10.97
N VAL A 68 -33.32 -16.21 -10.74
CA VAL A 68 -33.97 -16.49 -9.46
C VAL A 68 -32.83 -16.63 -8.45
N ILE A 69 -32.50 -15.52 -7.77
CA ILE A 69 -31.71 -15.56 -6.55
C ILE A 69 -32.61 -16.29 -5.53
N PRO A 70 -32.29 -17.51 -5.08
CA PRO A 70 -33.02 -18.06 -3.96
C PRO A 70 -32.77 -17.12 -2.79
N PRO A 71 -33.80 -16.62 -2.09
CA PRO A 71 -33.56 -15.90 -0.84
C PRO A 71 -32.71 -16.81 0.06
N PRO A 72 -31.77 -16.23 0.82
CA PRO A 72 -30.96 -17.02 1.75
C PRO A 72 -31.90 -17.90 2.56
N ALA A 73 -31.56 -19.18 2.70
CA ALA A 73 -32.34 -20.15 3.46
C ALA A 73 -32.37 -19.74 4.94
N VAL A 74 -33.23 -18.78 5.28
CA VAL A 74 -33.63 -18.51 6.64
C VAL A 74 -34.61 -19.62 6.97
N SER A 75 -34.14 -20.61 7.72
CA SER A 75 -35.02 -21.57 8.38
C SER A 75 -36.09 -20.79 9.14
N LEU A 76 -37.36 -20.97 8.76
CA LEU A 76 -38.54 -20.36 9.39
C LEU A 76 -38.64 -20.60 10.91
N LYS A 77 -37.78 -21.45 11.49
CA LYS A 77 -37.61 -21.63 12.93
C LYS A 77 -36.92 -20.44 13.62
N SER A 78 -35.97 -19.75 12.96
CA SER A 78 -35.18 -18.69 13.62
C SER A 78 -35.93 -17.37 13.79
N LEU A 79 -37.00 -17.14 13.03
CA LEU A 79 -37.84 -15.95 13.13
C LEU A 79 -38.97 -16.08 14.17
N ALA A 80 -39.33 -17.30 14.56
CA ALA A 80 -40.37 -17.56 15.56
C ALA A 80 -39.84 -17.63 17.01
N GLU A 81 -38.54 -17.82 17.19
CA GLU A 81 -37.89 -17.88 18.51
C GLU A 81 -37.41 -16.51 19.02
N GLN A 82 -37.27 -15.52 18.13
CA GLN A 82 -36.76 -14.19 18.49
C GLN A 82 -37.87 -13.17 18.84
N PHE A 83 -39.12 -13.46 18.48
CA PHE A 83 -40.29 -12.66 18.86
C PHE A 83 -41.42 -13.59 19.32
N GLY A 84 -41.57 -13.70 20.63
CA GLY A 84 -42.75 -14.32 21.22
C GLY A 84 -44.02 -13.56 20.82
N GLY A 85 -44.77 -14.14 19.90
CA GLY A 85 -46.23 -14.06 19.83
C GLY A 85 -46.86 -12.86 19.13
N PHE A 86 -47.12 -12.98 17.82
CA PHE A 86 -48.47 -12.87 17.24
C PHE A 86 -48.44 -13.31 15.77
N ARG A 87 -49.27 -14.30 15.40
CA ARG A 87 -49.76 -14.43 14.01
C ARG A 87 -51.07 -13.65 13.92
N PRO A 88 -51.30 -12.82 12.90
CA PRO A 88 -52.66 -12.63 12.45
C PRO A 88 -53.08 -13.92 11.74
N ARG A 89 -54.21 -14.50 12.14
CA ARG A 89 -54.93 -15.45 11.28
C ARG A 89 -56.25 -14.80 10.88
N ALA A 90 -56.54 -14.92 9.60
CA ALA A 90 -57.71 -14.36 8.96
C ALA A 90 -58.96 -15.19 9.28
N ASP A 91 -59.41 -15.18 10.53
CA ASP A 91 -60.66 -15.81 10.96
C ASP A 91 -60.84 -15.67 12.47
N GLY A 92 -61.75 -14.80 12.89
CA GLY A 92 -62.04 -14.60 14.31
C GLY A 92 -62.62 -15.85 14.97
N GLN A 93 -61.92 -16.41 15.96
CA GLN A 93 -62.47 -17.09 17.14
C GLN A 93 -61.35 -17.47 18.13
N ALA A 94 -61.68 -17.42 19.43
CA ALA A 94 -60.79 -17.59 20.57
C ALA A 94 -60.38 -19.06 20.84
N LEU A 95 -59.26 -19.28 21.54
CA LEU A 95 -59.25 -19.91 22.89
C LEU A 95 -57.84 -20.08 23.47
N ALA A 96 -57.84 -20.20 24.79
CA ALA A 96 -56.73 -20.13 25.72
C ALA A 96 -55.94 -21.44 25.87
N GLU A 97 -54.95 -21.38 26.76
CA GLU A 97 -54.29 -22.49 27.48
C GLU A 97 -53.12 -23.14 26.72
N GLY A 98 -51.92 -23.33 27.27
CA GLY A 98 -51.43 -23.12 28.63
C GLY A 98 -50.16 -23.97 28.86
N ARG A 99 -49.32 -23.49 29.80
CA ARG A 99 -48.43 -24.26 30.71
C ARG A 99 -47.19 -24.95 30.07
N HIS A 100 -45.97 -24.44 30.33
CA HIS A 100 -45.04 -24.77 31.45
C HIS A 100 -44.43 -26.21 31.36
N PRO A 101 -43.26 -26.57 31.96
CA PRO A 101 -42.40 -25.82 32.91
C PRO A 101 -40.85 -26.03 32.84
N ALA A 102 -40.10 -25.03 33.34
CA ALA A 102 -38.99 -25.09 34.34
C ALA A 102 -37.63 -25.75 33.94
N VAL A 103 -36.46 -25.38 34.50
CA VAL A 103 -36.06 -25.18 35.91
C VAL A 103 -34.71 -24.41 35.98
N ALA A 104 -34.64 -23.40 36.87
CA ALA A 104 -33.57 -22.96 37.81
C ALA A 104 -32.08 -22.85 37.40
N ALA A 105 -31.19 -22.11 38.06
CA ALA A 105 -31.12 -20.94 38.94
C ALA A 105 -29.65 -20.87 39.40
N GLN A 106 -29.01 -19.69 39.41
CA GLN A 106 -28.13 -19.16 40.48
C GLN A 106 -27.36 -17.90 40.04
N THR A 107 -27.71 -16.78 40.69
CA THR A 107 -26.86 -15.76 41.36
C THR A 107 -25.34 -15.77 41.11
N ALA A 108 -24.59 -14.67 41.01
CA ALA A 108 -24.76 -13.25 41.32
C ALA A 108 -23.53 -12.47 40.76
N GLU A 109 -23.57 -11.13 40.92
CA GLU A 109 -22.50 -10.13 40.71
C GLU A 109 -22.26 -9.71 39.25
N SER A 110 -22.16 -8.44 38.87
CA SER A 110 -22.31 -7.16 39.55
C SER A 110 -22.16 -6.05 38.48
N ILE A 111 -22.97 -5.01 38.62
CA ILE A 111 -22.63 -3.59 38.33
C ILE A 111 -22.60 -3.11 36.87
N ASP A 112 -23.66 -2.34 36.61
CA ASP A 112 -23.73 -1.00 35.98
C ASP A 112 -23.20 -0.72 34.59
N GLY A 113 -24.12 -0.13 33.83
CA GLY A 113 -23.91 1.18 33.23
C GLY A 113 -23.55 1.08 31.75
N SER A 114 -24.22 1.75 30.83
CA SER A 114 -25.18 2.85 30.95
C SER A 114 -25.74 3.07 29.55
N GLY A 115 -27.05 3.27 29.44
CA GLY A 115 -27.63 3.99 28.31
C GLY A 115 -27.06 5.42 28.25
N SER A 116 -27.33 6.25 27.25
CA SER A 116 -28.50 6.37 26.39
C SER A 116 -28.15 7.44 25.36
N LEU A 117 -28.96 7.62 24.32
CA LEU A 117 -29.44 8.98 24.03
C LEU A 117 -30.78 8.94 23.29
N TYR A 118 -31.58 9.92 23.68
CA TYR A 118 -33.02 10.06 23.54
C TYR A 118 -33.46 10.58 22.17
N GLY A 119 -34.71 10.29 21.81
CA GLY A 119 -35.50 11.02 20.83
C GLY A 119 -36.99 10.90 21.14
N SER A 120 -37.61 12.02 21.47
CA SER A 120 -38.92 12.22 22.10
C SER A 120 -40.13 12.11 21.15
N GLY A 121 -41.30 11.76 21.71
CA GLY A 121 -42.61 12.02 21.10
C GLY A 121 -43.78 11.59 22.00
N SER A 122 -44.40 12.55 22.69
CA SER A 122 -45.62 12.38 23.52
C SER A 122 -46.87 12.30 22.65
N LEU A 123 -47.94 11.63 23.11
CA LEU A 123 -49.34 12.08 22.94
C LEU A 123 -50.37 11.22 23.71
N TYR A 124 -51.39 11.93 24.21
CA TYR A 124 -52.65 11.51 24.89
C TYR A 124 -52.53 11.03 26.35
N GLY A 125 -53.31 11.52 27.31
CA GLY A 125 -54.48 12.38 27.28
C GLY A 125 -55.58 11.82 28.16
N SER A 126 -56.19 12.69 28.99
CA SER A 126 -57.44 12.53 29.76
C SER A 126 -57.38 11.63 31.03
N GLY A 127 -57.93 12.03 32.18
CA GLY A 127 -58.58 13.30 32.51
C GLY A 127 -59.20 13.33 33.92
N SER A 128 -59.56 14.56 34.30
CA SER A 128 -60.72 14.95 35.14
C SER A 128 -60.63 14.80 36.68
N PRO A 129 -61.43 15.56 37.47
CA PRO A 129 -61.51 17.03 37.44
C PRO A 129 -61.67 17.69 38.85
N GLN A 130 -61.52 19.03 38.84
CA GLN A 130 -62.22 20.06 39.65
C GLN A 130 -61.94 20.26 41.15
N GLY A 131 -61.64 21.53 41.51
CA GLY A 131 -61.75 22.04 42.87
C GLY A 131 -61.18 23.46 43.10
N PHE A 132 -61.97 24.49 42.76
CA PHE A 132 -62.12 25.83 43.38
C PHE A 132 -60.92 26.72 43.79
N ALA A 133 -60.85 27.85 43.07
CA ALA A 133 -60.87 29.27 43.49
C ALA A 133 -59.81 29.89 44.44
N ASP A 134 -59.23 30.97 43.89
CA ASP A 134 -58.82 32.27 44.45
C ASP A 134 -57.57 32.42 45.32
N SER A 135 -56.63 33.19 44.76
CA SER A 135 -55.49 33.84 45.43
C SER A 135 -55.84 35.26 45.88
N PRO A 136 -55.05 35.84 46.81
CA PRO A 136 -54.68 37.24 46.64
C PRO A 136 -53.18 37.53 46.81
N ALA A 137 -52.69 38.35 45.87
CA ALA A 137 -51.67 39.41 45.95
C ALA A 137 -50.18 39.10 46.32
N PRO A 138 -49.22 39.90 45.81
CA PRO A 138 -47.84 39.47 45.58
C PRO A 138 -46.90 39.79 46.76
N GLY A 139 -46.09 38.80 47.15
CA GLY A 139 -45.05 38.91 48.17
C GLY A 139 -43.65 38.62 47.62
N LYS A 140 -42.75 39.58 47.81
CA LYS A 140 -41.31 39.62 47.53
C LYS A 140 -40.59 38.27 47.72
N TRP A 141 -39.86 37.81 46.68
CA TRP A 141 -38.94 36.68 46.80
C TRP A 141 -37.55 37.15 47.26
N ARG A 142 -37.12 36.65 48.42
CA ARG A 142 -35.74 36.63 48.90
C ARG A 142 -34.96 35.54 48.14
N ALA A 143 -33.67 35.76 47.92
CA ALA A 143 -32.74 34.80 47.33
C ALA A 143 -32.47 33.61 48.27
N GLU A 144 -32.46 32.39 47.72
CA GLU A 144 -31.89 31.20 48.34
C GLU A 144 -30.65 30.72 47.57
N PRO A 145 -29.65 30.11 48.24
CA PRO A 145 -28.39 29.70 47.62
C PRO A 145 -28.55 28.41 46.79
N LEU A 146 -27.91 28.38 45.62
CA LEU A 146 -27.85 27.20 44.74
C LEU A 146 -27.24 25.99 45.47
N ARG A 147 -28.06 24.96 45.72
CA ARG A 147 -27.59 23.62 46.06
C ARG A 147 -27.17 22.91 44.76
N SER A 148 -25.93 22.44 44.70
CA SER A 148 -25.41 21.61 43.60
C SER A 148 -26.24 20.34 43.46
N LEU A 149 -26.91 20.16 42.32
CA LEU A 149 -27.89 19.10 42.07
C LEU A 149 -27.31 17.74 41.65
N LEU A 150 -26.02 17.46 41.87
CA LEU A 150 -25.43 16.16 41.55
C LEU A 150 -24.80 15.53 42.81
N PRO A 151 -25.26 14.34 43.26
CA PRO A 151 -24.67 13.64 44.39
C PRO A 151 -23.20 13.30 44.10
N LEU A 152 -22.31 13.48 45.08
CA LEU A 152 -20.87 13.23 45.02
C LEU A 152 -20.50 11.84 44.45
N LYS A 153 -21.42 10.86 44.56
CA LYS A 153 -21.31 9.49 44.05
C LYS A 153 -21.22 9.39 42.53
N TYR A 154 -21.73 10.38 41.80
CA TYR A 154 -21.69 10.41 40.33
C TYR A 154 -20.54 11.25 39.77
N ILE A 155 -19.85 12.02 40.61
CA ILE A 155 -18.74 12.89 40.18
C ILE A 155 -17.49 12.06 39.88
N LEU A 156 -17.20 11.04 40.70
CA LEU A 156 -16.05 10.14 40.53
C LEU A 156 -16.10 9.23 39.29
N PRO A 157 -17.21 8.53 38.98
CA PRO A 157 -17.27 7.73 37.76
C PRO A 157 -17.30 8.61 36.50
N LEU A 158 -17.93 9.79 36.56
CA LEU A 158 -17.94 10.72 35.43
C LEU A 158 -16.56 11.33 35.18
N SER A 159 -15.80 11.64 36.23
CA SER A 159 -14.42 12.12 36.08
C SER A 159 -13.48 11.02 35.57
N LEU A 160 -13.67 9.76 35.98
CA LEU A 160 -12.92 8.61 35.45
C LEU A 160 -13.25 8.36 33.97
N LEU A 161 -14.53 8.43 33.59
CA LEU A 161 -14.96 8.29 32.19
C LEU A 161 -14.38 9.41 31.31
N LEU A 162 -14.39 10.65 31.81
CA LEU A 162 -13.76 11.79 31.14
C LEU A 162 -12.25 11.59 31.01
N LEU A 163 -11.58 11.08 32.04
CA LEU A 163 -10.14 10.82 32.01
C LEU A 163 -9.78 9.69 31.04
N VAL A 164 -10.55 8.60 31.02
CA VAL A 164 -10.39 7.51 30.03
C VAL A 164 -10.64 8.05 28.62
N SER A 165 -11.68 8.85 28.41
CA SER A 165 -11.96 9.46 27.11
C SER A 165 -10.89 10.45 26.66
N ALA A 166 -10.30 11.21 27.59
CA ALA A 166 -9.20 12.13 27.31
C ALA A 166 -7.91 11.37 26.97
N VAL A 167 -7.60 10.29 27.69
CA VAL A 167 -6.48 9.40 27.38
C VAL A 167 -6.70 8.71 26.02
N TYR A 168 -7.92 8.24 25.73
CA TYR A 168 -8.27 7.65 24.43
C TYR A 168 -8.19 8.69 23.30
N TRP A 169 -8.54 9.95 23.57
CA TRP A 169 -8.45 11.07 22.64
C TRP A 169 -7.00 11.50 22.41
N GLU A 170 -6.14 11.49 23.44
CA GLU A 170 -4.70 11.77 23.32
C GLU A 170 -3.94 10.64 22.63
N PHE A 171 -4.16 9.37 23.00
CA PHE A 171 -3.61 8.23 22.28
C PHE A 171 -4.15 8.10 20.85
N GLY A 172 -5.43 8.41 20.63
CA GLY A 172 -6.04 8.46 19.31
C GLY A 172 -5.49 9.60 18.44
N ARG A 173 -5.10 10.74 19.05
CA ARG A 173 -4.42 11.85 18.37
C ARG A 173 -3.05 11.44 17.85
N ASP A 174 -2.28 10.68 18.63
CA ASP A 174 -1.00 10.13 18.18
C ASP A 174 -1.15 9.06 17.08
N MET A 175 -2.29 8.35 17.04
CA MET A 175 -2.59 7.40 15.96
C MET A 175 -3.13 8.06 14.67
N GLN A 176 -3.74 9.24 14.77
CA GLN A 176 -4.24 10.05 13.63
C GLN A 176 -3.27 11.14 13.18
N ALA A 177 -2.24 11.44 13.97
CA ALA A 177 -1.11 12.22 13.52
C ALA A 177 -0.47 11.46 12.35
N GLN A 178 -0.72 11.93 11.13
CA GLN A 178 0.17 11.58 10.04
C GLN A 178 1.56 11.97 10.51
N PRO A 179 2.56 11.07 10.51
CA PRO A 179 3.93 11.48 10.75
C PRO A 179 4.17 12.63 9.78
N GLU A 180 4.47 13.81 10.32
CA GLU A 180 4.77 14.97 9.51
C GLU A 180 5.90 14.52 8.60
N LYS A 181 5.61 14.36 7.30
CA LYS A 181 6.61 14.00 6.31
C LYS A 181 7.59 15.16 6.30
N THR A 182 8.60 15.15 7.16
CA THR A 182 9.75 16.02 7.00
C THR A 182 10.41 15.50 5.74
N PRO A 183 10.30 16.21 4.59
CA PRO A 183 10.91 15.70 3.39
C PRO A 183 12.42 15.75 3.64
N PHE A 184 13.08 14.58 3.68
CA PHE A 184 14.52 14.54 3.55
C PHE A 184 14.87 15.30 2.26
N HIS A 185 15.59 16.42 2.40
CA HIS A 185 15.95 17.25 1.26
C HIS A 185 17.01 16.50 0.46
N ALA A 186 16.68 16.18 -0.79
CA ALA A 186 17.51 15.35 -1.64
C ALA A 186 18.64 16.16 -2.25
N LEU A 187 19.88 15.87 -1.86
CA LEU A 187 21.04 16.62 -2.32
C LEU A 187 21.46 16.27 -3.75
N ALA A 188 21.11 15.08 -4.22
CA ALA A 188 21.36 14.63 -5.59
C ALA A 188 20.34 13.59 -6.05
N ARG A 189 20.23 13.47 -7.37
CA ARG A 189 19.43 12.48 -8.10
C ARG A 189 20.35 11.57 -8.90
N ILE A 190 20.04 10.28 -8.94
CA ILE A 190 20.64 9.35 -9.91
C ILE A 190 19.94 9.55 -11.26
N GLU A 191 20.69 9.90 -12.30
CA GLU A 191 20.22 10.15 -13.66
C GLU A 191 20.26 8.89 -14.52
N LEU A 192 21.43 8.23 -14.53
CA LEU A 192 21.72 7.07 -15.37
C LEU A 192 22.44 6.03 -14.55
N THR A 193 22.33 4.79 -14.99
CA THR A 193 22.96 3.65 -14.35
C THR A 193 23.27 2.60 -15.39
N ALA A 194 24.40 1.91 -15.24
CA ALA A 194 24.82 0.85 -16.13
C ALA A 194 25.37 -0.29 -15.28
N ASP A 195 24.70 -1.45 -15.30
CA ASP A 195 25.11 -2.68 -14.59
C ASP A 195 25.46 -2.45 -13.09
N ALA A 196 24.82 -1.45 -12.47
CA ALA A 196 25.12 -0.98 -11.12
C ALA A 196 24.59 -1.95 -10.04
N VAL A 197 25.45 -2.37 -9.11
CA VAL A 197 25.11 -3.29 -8.01
C VAL A 197 25.47 -2.67 -6.66
N SER A 198 24.52 -2.64 -5.72
CA SER A 198 24.68 -2.03 -4.39
C SER A 198 25.43 -2.96 -3.43
N GLY A 199 26.24 -2.39 -2.54
CA GLY A 199 26.94 -3.12 -1.48
C GLY A 199 26.09 -3.47 -0.27
N ILE A 200 24.88 -2.92 -0.18
CA ILE A 200 23.95 -3.18 0.91
C ILE A 200 22.72 -3.90 0.31
N PRO A 201 22.41 -5.13 0.77
CA PRO A 201 21.15 -5.80 0.42
C PRO A 201 19.98 -4.89 0.76
N ALA A 202 19.12 -4.62 -0.21
CA ALA A 202 17.97 -3.73 -0.06
C ALA A 202 18.31 -2.24 0.25
N SER A 203 19.49 -1.75 -0.13
CA SER A 203 19.74 -0.31 -0.28
C SER A 203 19.60 0.09 -1.74
N PRO A 204 18.68 1.03 -2.07
CA PRO A 204 18.39 1.37 -3.44
C PRO A 204 19.58 2.08 -4.08
N LEU A 205 20.34 1.36 -4.90
CA LEU A 205 20.78 1.96 -6.14
C LEU A 205 19.54 2.02 -7.04
N ARG A 206 18.85 3.18 -7.00
CA ARG A 206 17.72 3.64 -7.86
C ARG A 206 16.33 3.51 -7.20
N PRO A 207 15.33 4.34 -7.60
CA PRO A 207 15.42 5.70 -8.12
C PRO A 207 15.03 6.74 -7.05
N ASN A 208 15.76 7.85 -7.12
CA ASN A 208 15.52 9.17 -6.55
C ASN A 208 15.79 9.39 -5.06
N ARG A 209 16.85 10.19 -4.87
CA ARG A 209 17.26 11.02 -3.71
C ARG A 209 18.40 10.41 -2.91
N LEU A 210 19.61 10.90 -3.20
CA LEU A 210 20.73 10.79 -2.28
C LEU A 210 20.54 11.85 -1.19
N VAL A 211 20.55 11.42 0.07
CA VAL A 211 20.39 12.28 1.24
C VAL A 211 21.77 12.55 1.85
N ALA A 212 21.88 13.66 2.58
CA ALA A 212 23.11 14.05 3.26
C ALA A 212 23.62 12.96 4.21
N ASN A 213 24.91 12.69 4.15
CA ASN A 213 25.63 11.80 5.05
C ASN A 213 25.18 10.33 5.02
N GLU A 214 24.51 9.88 3.96
CA GLU A 214 24.27 8.45 3.77
C GLU A 214 25.43 7.80 3.00
N PRO A 215 26.12 6.80 3.56
CA PRO A 215 27.18 6.09 2.86
C PRO A 215 26.57 5.21 1.76
N LEU A 216 27.14 5.29 0.57
CA LEU A 216 26.74 4.48 -0.57
C LEU A 216 27.92 3.59 -1.00
N SER A 217 27.65 2.30 -1.13
CA SER A 217 28.60 1.32 -1.65
C SER A 217 28.11 0.80 -3.00
N LEU A 218 28.92 1.00 -4.03
CA LEU A 218 28.72 0.48 -5.37
C LEU A 218 29.70 -0.67 -5.56
N LEU A 219 29.22 -1.93 -5.59
CA LEU A 219 30.08 -3.10 -5.78
C LEU A 219 30.62 -3.21 -7.21
N SER A 220 29.78 -2.88 -8.18
CA SER A 220 30.11 -2.92 -9.60
C SER A 220 29.22 -2.00 -10.42
N GLY A 221 29.60 -1.78 -11.68
CA GLY A 221 28.85 -0.96 -12.63
C GLY A 221 29.14 0.53 -12.50
N THR A 222 28.29 1.35 -13.10
CA THR A 222 28.46 2.79 -13.16
C THR A 222 27.15 3.48 -12.82
N ILE A 223 27.21 4.56 -12.04
CA ILE A 223 26.06 5.44 -11.80
C ILE A 223 26.42 6.88 -12.16
N GLU A 224 25.51 7.59 -12.83
CA GLU A 224 25.57 9.04 -13.00
C GLU A 224 24.60 9.68 -12.04
N MET A 225 25.08 10.63 -11.25
CA MET A 225 24.26 11.47 -10.41
C MET A 225 24.40 12.95 -10.76
N LEU A 226 23.35 13.70 -10.47
CA LEU A 226 23.27 15.15 -10.63
C LEU A 226 22.90 15.76 -9.28
N THR A 227 23.76 16.63 -8.75
CA THR A 227 23.48 17.37 -7.51
C THR A 227 22.44 18.46 -7.74
N GLU A 228 21.87 19.03 -6.67
CA GLU A 228 20.99 20.20 -6.75
C GLU A 228 21.61 21.41 -7.48
N LYS A 229 22.95 21.46 -7.54
CA LYS A 229 23.73 22.50 -8.22
C LYS A 229 24.16 22.09 -9.63
N ASN A 230 23.53 21.05 -10.18
CA ASN A 230 23.82 20.50 -11.51
C ASN A 230 25.26 19.99 -11.69
N VAL A 231 25.96 19.66 -10.60
CA VAL A 231 27.24 18.96 -10.69
C VAL A 231 26.96 17.53 -11.10
N ARG A 232 27.49 17.13 -12.26
CA ARG A 232 27.39 15.75 -12.73
C ARG A 232 28.57 14.97 -12.18
N VAL A 233 28.28 13.85 -11.53
CA VAL A 233 29.29 12.92 -11.01
C VAL A 233 28.98 11.53 -11.53
N VAL A 234 29.94 10.94 -12.24
CA VAL A 234 29.90 9.54 -12.67
C VAL A 234 30.80 8.73 -11.75
N LEU A 235 30.23 7.70 -11.12
CA LEU A 235 30.88 6.82 -10.17
C LEU A 235 31.06 5.44 -10.80
N GLU A 236 32.27 4.91 -10.78
CA GLU A 236 32.58 3.56 -11.27
C GLU A 236 32.93 2.62 -10.11
N GLY A 237 32.17 1.53 -9.99
CA GLY A 237 32.35 0.50 -8.97
C GLY A 237 33.57 -0.39 -9.23
N PRO A 238 34.24 -0.92 -8.18
CA PRO A 238 33.89 -0.82 -6.78
C PRO A 238 34.18 0.57 -6.17
N ALA A 239 33.18 1.21 -5.58
CA ALA A 239 33.28 2.55 -5.02
C ALA A 239 32.52 2.69 -3.70
N GLU A 240 33.03 3.55 -2.83
CA GLU A 240 32.43 3.94 -1.56
C GLU A 240 32.49 5.46 -1.45
N PHE A 241 31.32 6.08 -1.30
CA PHE A 241 31.21 7.53 -1.23
C PHE A 241 30.04 7.96 -0.34
N GLN A 242 30.05 9.23 0.02
CA GLN A 242 29.04 9.86 0.84
C GLN A 242 28.87 11.30 0.37
N LEU A 243 27.64 11.70 0.09
CA LEU A 243 27.34 13.09 -0.25
C LEU A 243 27.17 13.88 1.05
N ILE A 244 28.06 14.85 1.30
CA ILE A 244 28.05 15.64 2.54
C ILE A 244 27.10 16.84 2.38
N SER A 245 27.12 17.48 1.21
CA SER A 245 26.21 18.56 0.82
C SER A 245 26.02 18.57 -0.71
N SER A 246 25.20 19.48 -1.25
CA SER A 246 25.10 19.68 -2.70
C SER A 246 26.40 20.19 -3.36
N MET A 247 27.38 20.60 -2.55
CA MET A 247 28.68 21.14 -2.95
C MET A 247 29.88 20.35 -2.42
N ASN A 248 29.67 19.25 -1.69
CA ASN A 248 30.78 18.47 -1.11
C ASN A 248 30.47 16.97 -1.14
N LEU A 249 31.42 16.20 -1.67
CA LEU A 249 31.40 14.75 -1.72
C LEU A 249 32.64 14.17 -1.03
N PHE A 250 32.43 13.18 -0.17
CA PHE A 250 33.51 12.35 0.36
C PHE A 250 33.59 11.02 -0.39
N CYS A 251 34.79 10.63 -0.81
CA CYS A 251 35.04 9.34 -1.47
C CYS A 251 36.18 8.62 -0.78
N SER A 252 35.89 7.47 -0.17
CA SER A 252 36.88 6.61 0.48
C SER A 252 37.53 5.64 -0.50
N ARG A 253 36.83 5.30 -1.59
CA ARG A 253 37.31 4.35 -2.60
C ARG A 253 36.56 4.50 -3.92
N GLY A 254 37.25 4.23 -5.02
CA GLY A 254 36.66 4.12 -6.36
C GLY A 254 37.02 5.30 -7.24
N ARG A 255 36.38 5.36 -8.41
CA ARG A 255 36.65 6.40 -9.41
C ARG A 255 35.45 7.31 -9.62
N LEU A 256 35.74 8.61 -9.68
CA LEU A 256 34.78 9.69 -9.90
C LEU A 256 35.18 10.45 -11.16
N SER A 257 34.29 10.57 -12.15
CA SER A 257 34.38 11.59 -13.20
C SER A 257 33.43 12.72 -12.87
N ILE A 258 33.94 13.94 -12.76
CA ILE A 258 33.18 15.09 -12.28
C ILE A 258 33.16 16.17 -13.34
N PHE A 259 31.97 16.71 -13.57
CA PHE A 259 31.75 17.88 -14.40
C PHE A 259 31.02 18.94 -13.59
N VAL A 260 31.69 20.06 -13.37
CA VAL A 260 31.16 21.19 -12.61
C VAL A 260 30.77 22.32 -13.56
N PRO A 261 29.48 22.70 -13.63
CA PRO A 261 29.07 23.85 -14.42
C PRO A 261 29.48 25.16 -13.72
N PRO A 262 29.57 26.30 -14.44
CA PRO A 262 30.07 27.57 -13.88
C PRO A 262 29.35 28.02 -12.60
N GLU A 263 28.04 27.80 -12.51
CA GLU A 263 27.20 28.14 -11.34
C GLU A 263 27.51 27.33 -10.06
N ALA A 264 28.27 26.24 -10.18
CA ALA A 264 28.63 25.35 -9.09
C ALA A 264 30.14 25.32 -8.82
N THR A 265 30.88 26.33 -9.29
CA THR A 265 32.30 26.51 -8.99
C THR A 265 32.53 26.51 -7.47
N GLY A 266 33.55 25.78 -7.01
CA GLY A 266 33.84 25.55 -5.60
C GLY A 266 33.26 24.25 -5.04
N PHE A 267 32.80 23.34 -5.90
CA PHE A 267 32.49 21.96 -5.58
C PHE A 267 33.73 21.25 -5.05
N GLU A 268 33.59 20.66 -3.88
CA GLU A 268 34.67 20.03 -3.14
C GLU A 268 34.56 18.50 -3.18
N VAL A 269 35.67 17.83 -3.48
CA VAL A 269 35.82 16.38 -3.29
C VAL A 269 36.86 16.14 -2.21
N THR A 270 36.45 15.45 -1.16
CA THR A 270 37.34 15.03 -0.09
C THR A 270 37.64 13.54 -0.22
N THR A 271 38.91 13.19 -0.14
CA THR A 271 39.39 11.81 -0.07
C THR A 271 40.21 11.63 1.22
N PRO A 272 40.56 10.39 1.63
CA PRO A 272 41.39 10.18 2.81
C PRO A 272 42.75 10.90 2.79
N THR A 273 43.29 11.22 1.61
CA THR A 273 44.64 11.79 1.47
C THR A 273 44.69 13.22 0.94
N MET A 274 43.61 13.74 0.35
CA MET A 274 43.55 15.11 -0.17
C MET A 274 42.12 15.66 -0.26
N SER A 275 41.99 16.99 -0.20
CA SER A 275 40.79 17.71 -0.64
C SER A 275 41.04 18.43 -1.96
N LEU A 276 40.00 18.47 -2.79
CA LEU A 276 40.02 19.01 -4.14
C LEU A 276 38.91 20.04 -4.27
N CYS A 277 39.22 21.26 -4.66
CA CYS A 277 38.26 22.32 -4.90
C CYS A 277 38.30 22.68 -6.39
N ASP A 278 37.17 22.54 -7.06
CA ASP A 278 37.08 22.88 -8.48
C ASP A 278 37.03 24.39 -8.71
N LEU A 279 37.57 24.84 -9.85
CA LEU A 279 37.51 26.24 -10.28
C LEU A 279 36.67 26.41 -11.58
N GLY A 280 35.64 25.56 -11.77
CA GLY A 280 34.70 25.54 -12.89
C GLY A 280 35.09 24.56 -14.01
N THR A 281 35.13 23.24 -13.73
CA THR A 281 35.94 22.29 -14.54
C THR A 281 35.42 20.86 -14.70
N ALA A 282 36.13 20.07 -15.52
CA ALA A 282 36.00 18.62 -15.57
C ALA A 282 37.29 17.92 -15.11
N PHE A 283 37.17 16.94 -14.23
CA PHE A 283 38.29 16.21 -13.66
C PHE A 283 37.91 14.81 -13.17
N VAL A 284 38.91 13.96 -12.99
CA VAL A 284 38.78 12.61 -12.43
C VAL A 284 39.46 12.53 -11.08
N VAL A 285 38.85 11.80 -10.16
CA VAL A 285 39.47 11.39 -8.89
C VAL A 285 39.47 9.87 -8.84
N ASP A 286 40.65 9.27 -8.72
CA ASP A 286 40.81 7.81 -8.54
C ASP A 286 41.35 7.55 -7.13
N VAL A 287 40.56 6.87 -6.29
CA VAL A 287 40.87 6.60 -4.89
C VAL A 287 41.10 5.10 -4.69
N ALA A 288 42.37 4.73 -4.58
CA ALA A 288 42.82 3.42 -4.15
C ALA A 288 43.05 3.40 -2.62
N ARG A 289 43.23 2.21 -2.04
CA ARG A 289 43.29 2.02 -0.56
C ARG A 289 44.23 2.98 0.18
N ASN A 290 45.35 3.36 -0.41
CA ASN A 290 46.38 4.17 0.23
C ASN A 290 46.76 5.41 -0.60
N GLN A 291 46.04 5.70 -1.67
CA GLN A 291 46.46 6.71 -2.63
C GLN A 291 45.26 7.26 -3.38
N SER A 292 45.18 8.59 -3.43
CA SER A 292 44.27 9.29 -4.32
C SER A 292 45.06 9.94 -5.44
N GLU A 293 44.52 9.92 -6.65
CA GLU A 293 45.04 10.64 -7.81
C GLU A 293 43.96 11.59 -8.36
N LEU A 294 44.38 12.81 -8.73
CA LEU A 294 43.60 13.78 -9.48
C LEU A 294 44.08 13.76 -10.94
N HIS A 295 43.17 13.81 -11.90
CA HIS A 295 43.48 14.04 -13.31
C HIS A 295 42.59 15.15 -13.87
N VAL A 296 43.16 16.31 -14.18
CA VAL A 296 42.41 17.47 -14.69
C VAL A 296 42.20 17.33 -16.20
N VAL A 297 40.95 17.15 -16.59
CA VAL A 297 40.55 16.94 -17.98
C VAL A 297 40.38 18.28 -18.69
N ARG A 298 39.77 19.27 -18.03
CA ARG A 298 39.58 20.60 -18.58
C ARG A 298 39.44 21.65 -17.49
N GLY A 299 40.29 22.67 -17.53
CA GLY A 299 40.25 23.85 -16.66
C GLY A 299 41.30 23.77 -15.55
N GLN A 300 40.98 24.26 -14.35
CA GLN A 300 41.83 24.23 -13.16
C GLN A 300 41.16 23.64 -11.91
N VAL A 301 41.92 22.87 -11.14
CA VAL A 301 41.50 22.33 -9.83
C VAL A 301 42.57 22.68 -8.80
N GLU A 302 42.14 23.18 -7.65
CA GLU A 302 43.00 23.34 -6.49
C GLU A 302 43.00 22.04 -5.68
N ALA A 303 44.18 21.49 -5.40
CA ALA A 303 44.34 20.32 -4.55
C ALA A 303 45.08 20.72 -3.28
N ASN A 304 44.63 20.19 -2.14
CA ASN A 304 45.25 20.36 -0.85
C ASN A 304 45.57 18.99 -0.22
N GLY A 305 46.85 18.76 0.05
CA GLY A 305 47.33 17.56 0.73
C GLY A 305 47.36 17.74 2.26
N GLN A 306 48.00 16.80 2.95
CA GLN A 306 48.12 16.87 4.41
C GLN A 306 48.99 18.04 4.91
N SER A 307 49.92 18.54 4.07
CA SER A 307 50.79 19.69 4.40
C SER A 307 50.06 21.04 4.43
N LYS A 308 48.76 21.10 4.06
CA LYS A 308 47.93 22.32 4.01
C LYS A 308 48.43 23.44 3.07
N GLU A 309 49.32 23.13 2.14
CA GLU A 309 49.74 24.05 1.08
C GLU A 309 48.98 23.72 -0.22
N PRO A 310 47.96 24.51 -0.60
CA PRO A 310 47.19 24.26 -1.81
C PRO A 310 48.02 24.50 -3.08
N LEU A 311 47.81 23.65 -4.08
CA LEU A 311 48.41 23.76 -5.41
C LEU A 311 47.34 23.69 -6.49
N VAL A 312 47.47 24.53 -7.51
CA VAL A 312 46.56 24.53 -8.66
C VAL A 312 47.12 23.67 -9.81
N PHE A 313 46.28 22.81 -10.36
CA PHE A 313 46.56 21.92 -11.47
C PHE A 313 45.68 22.29 -12.66
N SER A 314 46.28 22.44 -13.84
CA SER A 314 45.58 22.81 -15.08
C SER A 314 45.34 21.58 -15.97
N THR A 315 44.53 21.73 -17.02
CA THR A 315 44.30 20.73 -18.08
C THR A 315 45.55 19.92 -18.44
N GLY A 316 45.41 18.60 -18.44
CA GLY A 316 46.51 17.67 -18.78
C GLY A 316 47.47 17.38 -17.63
N LEU A 317 47.28 18.01 -16.47
CA LEU A 317 48.03 17.73 -15.24
C LEU A 317 47.16 17.02 -14.22
N GLY A 318 47.83 16.30 -13.33
CA GLY A 318 47.24 15.59 -12.21
C GLY A 318 48.06 15.76 -10.94
N ALA A 319 47.49 15.30 -9.84
CA ALA A 319 48.08 15.39 -8.52
C ALA A 319 48.03 14.06 -7.80
N ARG A 320 49.04 13.79 -6.98
CA ARG A 320 49.08 12.63 -6.09
C ARG A 320 49.92 12.92 -4.87
N ILE A 321 49.59 12.29 -3.74
CA ILE A 321 50.42 12.36 -2.54
C ILE A 321 51.63 11.42 -2.70
N ASN A 322 52.84 11.96 -2.55
CA ASN A 322 54.07 11.18 -2.54
C ASN A 322 54.33 10.56 -1.16
N ASP A 323 55.39 9.75 -1.04
CA ASP A 323 55.75 9.07 0.22
C ASP A 323 56.08 10.05 1.38
N GLU A 324 56.34 11.32 1.06
CA GLU A 324 56.60 12.40 2.04
C GLU A 324 55.33 13.13 2.48
N GLY A 325 54.14 12.70 2.02
CA GLY A 325 52.86 13.34 2.34
C GLY A 325 52.60 14.66 1.59
N LYS A 326 53.43 14.99 0.59
CA LYS A 326 53.30 16.20 -0.24
C LYS A 326 52.61 15.93 -1.56
N LEU A 327 51.95 16.95 -2.09
CA LEU A 327 51.39 16.91 -3.45
C LEU A 327 52.52 16.89 -4.48
N SER A 328 52.46 15.90 -5.36
CA SER A 328 53.35 15.73 -6.52
C SER A 328 52.54 15.85 -7.82
N ARG A 329 53.17 16.38 -8.86
CA ARG A 329 52.57 16.53 -10.20
C ARG A 329 52.77 15.25 -11.01
N LEU A 330 51.75 14.88 -11.78
CA LEU A 330 51.79 13.81 -12.77
C LEU A 330 51.04 14.24 -14.05
N PRO A 331 51.32 13.63 -15.22
CA PRO A 331 50.48 13.80 -16.41
C PRO A 331 49.07 13.24 -16.17
N ALA A 332 48.03 13.99 -16.54
CA ALA A 332 46.65 13.51 -16.43
C ALA A 332 46.41 12.33 -17.38
N ASP A 333 45.71 11.29 -16.91
CA ASP A 333 45.19 10.23 -17.75
C ASP A 333 43.74 10.56 -18.14
N LEU A 334 43.58 11.09 -19.35
CA LEU A 334 42.28 11.50 -19.88
C LEU A 334 41.37 10.30 -20.20
N SER A 335 41.92 9.09 -20.32
CA SER A 335 41.12 7.89 -20.61
C SER A 335 40.26 7.44 -19.43
N LEU A 336 40.56 7.95 -18.22
CA LEU A 336 39.81 7.67 -17.01
C LEU A 336 38.50 8.46 -16.92
N TYR A 337 38.33 9.50 -17.74
CA TYR A 337 37.15 10.36 -17.71
C TYR A 337 36.00 9.75 -18.53
N VAL A 338 34.84 9.58 -17.88
CA VAL A 338 33.63 9.10 -18.53
C VAL A 338 32.86 10.29 -19.12
N GLU A 339 32.90 10.41 -20.45
CA GLU A 339 32.12 11.42 -21.17
C GLU A 339 30.60 11.15 -21.08
N PRO A 340 29.74 12.19 -21.11
CA PRO A 340 28.29 12.01 -21.01
C PRO A 340 27.68 11.10 -22.09
N GLU A 341 28.22 11.12 -23.31
CA GLU A 341 27.76 10.23 -24.40
C GLU A 341 28.17 8.77 -24.16
N GLU A 342 29.34 8.54 -23.58
CA GLU A 342 29.78 7.19 -23.20
C GLU A 342 28.93 6.66 -22.05
N MET A 343 28.62 7.47 -21.03
CA MET A 343 27.74 7.07 -19.93
C MET A 343 26.33 6.72 -20.44
N ARG A 344 25.75 7.52 -21.35
CA ARG A 344 24.48 7.21 -22.01
C ARG A 344 24.52 5.89 -22.76
N ARG A 345 25.58 5.66 -23.56
CA ARG A 345 25.76 4.40 -24.29
C ARG A 345 25.84 3.19 -23.35
N ARG A 346 26.58 3.30 -22.24
CA ARG A 346 26.65 2.24 -21.21
C ARG A 346 25.27 1.97 -20.61
N ALA A 347 24.51 3.02 -20.28
CA ALA A 347 23.15 2.89 -19.74
C ALA A 347 22.20 2.24 -20.75
N ASP A 348 22.23 2.64 -22.02
CA ASP A 348 21.41 2.06 -23.08
C ASP A 348 21.69 0.57 -23.27
N VAL A 349 22.98 0.18 -23.29
CA VAL A 349 23.39 -1.24 -23.39
C VAL A 349 22.95 -2.03 -22.16
N ALA A 350 23.10 -1.48 -20.95
CA ALA A 350 22.64 -2.12 -19.73
C ALA A 350 21.11 -2.29 -19.72
N GLN A 351 20.36 -1.27 -20.14
CA GLN A 351 18.90 -1.34 -20.28
C GLN A 351 18.48 -2.43 -21.27
N GLN A 352 19.15 -2.55 -22.42
CA GLN A 352 18.87 -3.62 -23.38
C GLN A 352 19.11 -5.02 -22.79
N ARG A 353 20.17 -5.19 -21.97
CA ARG A 353 20.42 -6.46 -21.29
C ARG A 353 19.35 -6.77 -20.24
N GLU A 354 18.89 -5.77 -19.50
CA GLU A 354 17.81 -5.92 -18.53
C GLU A 354 16.51 -6.35 -19.22
N ILE A 355 16.12 -5.67 -20.31
CA ILE A 355 14.96 -6.04 -21.15
C ILE A 355 15.05 -7.51 -21.61
N GLN A 356 16.21 -7.92 -22.12
CA GLN A 356 16.41 -9.30 -22.56
C GLN A 356 16.35 -10.31 -21.41
N ARG A 357 16.84 -9.94 -20.22
CA ARG A 357 16.75 -10.77 -19.01
C ARG A 357 15.30 -10.97 -18.60
N ASP A 358 14.53 -9.88 -18.51
CA ASP A 358 13.12 -9.91 -18.12
C ASP A 358 12.29 -10.75 -19.10
N GLN A 359 12.53 -10.61 -20.41
CA GLN A 359 11.90 -11.46 -21.43
C GLN A 359 12.20 -12.95 -21.23
N ARG A 360 13.46 -13.31 -20.93
CA ARG A 360 13.84 -14.71 -20.68
C ARG A 360 13.18 -15.27 -19.42
N ILE A 361 13.07 -14.46 -18.37
CA ILE A 361 12.39 -14.84 -17.12
C ILE A 361 10.91 -15.07 -17.42
N ALA A 362 10.24 -14.11 -18.06
CA ALA A 362 8.84 -14.25 -18.46
C ALA A 362 8.62 -15.52 -19.29
N ASP A 363 9.42 -15.75 -20.34
CA ASP A 363 9.34 -16.96 -21.18
C ASP A 363 9.57 -18.27 -20.39
N ARG A 364 10.39 -18.24 -19.34
CA ARG A 364 10.62 -19.39 -18.46
C ARG A 364 9.39 -19.66 -17.59
N ILE A 365 8.80 -18.61 -17.01
CA ILE A 365 7.53 -18.72 -16.26
C ILE A 365 6.45 -19.28 -17.19
N ARG A 366 6.24 -18.69 -18.38
CA ARG A 366 5.16 -19.15 -19.29
C ARG A 366 5.28 -20.61 -19.74
N ARG A 367 6.49 -21.16 -19.79
CA ARG A 367 6.74 -22.55 -20.20
C ARG A 367 6.66 -23.56 -19.06
N ASP A 368 6.61 -23.11 -17.81
CA ASP A 368 6.50 -24.01 -16.67
C ASP A 368 5.06 -24.56 -16.58
N PRO A 369 4.86 -25.90 -16.66
CA PRO A 369 3.54 -26.50 -16.67
C PRO A 369 2.77 -26.34 -15.36
N SER A 370 3.44 -25.93 -14.28
CA SER A 370 2.79 -25.67 -12.99
C SER A 370 2.27 -24.24 -12.86
N VAL A 371 2.51 -23.35 -13.82
CA VAL A 371 1.97 -21.98 -13.77
C VAL A 371 0.45 -22.01 -13.96
N VAL A 372 -0.26 -21.48 -12.97
CA VAL A 372 -1.70 -21.26 -13.00
C VAL A 372 -2.03 -20.01 -13.81
N PHE A 373 -1.31 -18.92 -13.52
CA PHE A 373 -1.35 -17.67 -14.26
C PHE A 373 -0.02 -16.93 -14.12
N HIS A 374 0.30 -16.10 -15.11
CA HIS A 374 1.36 -15.09 -15.04
C HIS A 374 0.86 -13.83 -15.72
N LEU A 375 0.61 -12.77 -14.96
CA LEU A 375 0.15 -11.48 -15.48
C LEU A 375 1.36 -10.55 -15.63
N ASP A 376 1.74 -10.26 -16.88
CA ASP A 376 2.85 -9.36 -17.27
C ASP A 376 2.37 -8.05 -17.89
N PHE A 377 1.04 -7.84 -17.95
CA PHE A 377 0.32 -6.64 -18.40
C PHE A 377 0.66 -6.04 -19.79
N GLU A 378 1.58 -6.65 -20.54
CA GLU A 378 2.09 -6.23 -21.85
C GLU A 378 1.26 -6.78 -23.04
N LYS A 379 0.78 -8.05 -22.96
CA LYS A 379 -0.30 -8.72 -23.74
C LYS A 379 -0.01 -10.23 -23.88
N ASN A 380 -1.06 -11.06 -23.77
CA ASN A 380 -1.05 -12.54 -23.82
C ASN A 380 -0.24 -13.23 -22.71
N ALA A 381 -0.62 -12.91 -21.48
CA ALA A 381 -0.35 -13.71 -20.29
C ALA A 381 -0.84 -15.17 -20.46
N PRO A 382 -0.04 -16.20 -20.13
CA PRO A 382 -0.55 -17.55 -20.02
C PRO A 382 -1.48 -17.61 -18.80
N GLY A 383 -2.66 -18.14 -19.03
CA GLY A 383 -3.71 -18.28 -18.04
C GLY A 383 -4.90 -18.92 -18.70
N ARG A 384 -5.57 -19.82 -17.98
CA ARG A 384 -6.79 -20.44 -18.49
C ARG A 384 -7.92 -19.41 -18.64
N PHE A 385 -7.88 -18.35 -17.84
CA PHE A 385 -8.90 -17.31 -17.78
C PHE A 385 -8.33 -15.95 -18.14
N ARG A 386 -9.19 -15.06 -18.65
CA ARG A 386 -8.86 -13.66 -18.88
C ARG A 386 -9.02 -12.88 -17.58
N GLN A 387 -8.04 -12.07 -17.23
CA GLN A 387 -8.12 -11.14 -16.12
C GLN A 387 -8.97 -9.91 -16.46
N GLU A 388 -9.60 -9.34 -15.45
CA GLU A 388 -10.35 -8.09 -15.51
C GLU A 388 -9.64 -7.04 -14.65
N ILE A 389 -9.49 -5.82 -15.17
CA ILE A 389 -8.77 -4.73 -14.49
C ILE A 389 -9.77 -3.61 -14.26
N PHE A 390 -10.01 -3.25 -13.00
CA PHE A 390 -10.98 -2.25 -12.59
C PHE A 390 -10.28 -1.09 -11.86
N GLY A 391 -10.58 0.15 -12.24
CA GLY A 391 -10.10 1.37 -11.55
C GLY A 391 -8.61 1.69 -11.72
N CYS A 392 -7.75 0.68 -11.91
CA CYS A 392 -6.30 0.82 -11.96
C CYS A 392 -5.81 1.69 -13.11
N SER A 393 -4.74 2.45 -12.86
CA SER A 393 -3.97 3.15 -13.88
C SER A 393 -2.84 2.29 -14.41
N ARG A 394 -2.42 2.57 -15.65
CA ARG A 394 -1.20 2.04 -16.25
C ARG A 394 -0.08 3.06 -16.11
N GLU A 395 1.10 2.59 -15.74
CA GLU A 395 2.31 3.42 -15.63
C GLU A 395 3.55 2.64 -16.08
N PRO A 396 4.70 3.32 -16.30
CA PRO A 396 5.96 2.64 -16.62
C PRO A 396 6.32 1.59 -15.56
N GLY A 397 6.67 0.40 -16.04
CA GLY A 397 7.05 -0.75 -15.22
C GLY A 397 8.46 -0.70 -14.63
N LYS A 398 8.95 -1.85 -14.16
CA LYS A 398 10.37 -2.00 -13.73
C LYS A 398 11.29 -1.64 -14.88
N ASN A 399 11.00 -2.21 -16.04
CA ASN A 399 11.50 -1.72 -17.30
C ASN A 399 10.61 -0.53 -17.74
N PRO A 400 11.15 0.68 -17.93
CA PRO A 400 10.35 1.85 -18.34
C PRO A 400 9.66 1.71 -19.69
N LEU A 401 10.07 0.74 -20.52
CA LEU A 401 9.42 0.42 -21.79
C LEU A 401 8.25 -0.57 -21.65
N ALA A 402 8.08 -1.16 -20.47
CA ALA A 402 6.97 -2.04 -20.11
C ALA A 402 5.94 -1.28 -19.25
N THR A 403 4.80 -1.93 -19.03
CA THR A 403 3.63 -1.38 -18.36
C THR A 403 3.38 -2.12 -17.07
N ALA A 404 3.39 -1.39 -15.97
CA ALA A 404 2.85 -1.85 -14.69
C ALA A 404 1.41 -1.39 -14.49
N ILE A 405 0.73 -2.09 -13.58
CA ILE A 405 -0.59 -1.70 -13.07
C ILE A 405 -0.42 -1.07 -11.70
N ALA A 406 -0.95 0.13 -11.54
CA ALA A 406 -0.91 0.87 -10.28
C ALA A 406 -2.22 0.81 -9.52
N PHE A 407 -2.05 0.83 -8.20
CA PHE A 407 -3.07 0.71 -7.19
C PHE A 407 -2.89 1.86 -6.20
N ALA A 408 -3.94 2.64 -6.00
CA ALA A 408 -3.95 3.71 -5.00
C ALA A 408 -5.35 3.89 -4.38
N LYS A 409 -6.40 3.58 -5.13
CA LYS A 409 -7.80 3.83 -4.79
C LYS A 409 -8.49 2.56 -4.32
N HIS A 410 -9.56 2.73 -3.55
CA HIS A 410 -10.31 1.61 -2.98
C HIS A 410 -10.96 0.67 -4.00
N ARG A 411 -11.14 1.10 -5.25
CA ARG A 411 -11.72 0.29 -6.33
C ARG A 411 -10.69 -0.28 -7.30
N ASP A 412 -9.41 0.02 -7.12
CA ASP A 412 -8.36 -0.49 -8.00
C ASP A 412 -8.17 -1.97 -7.70
N VAL A 413 -8.48 -2.86 -8.64
CA VAL A 413 -8.31 -4.31 -8.48
C VAL A 413 -8.07 -4.98 -9.82
N VAL A 414 -7.19 -5.97 -9.81
CA VAL A 414 -7.08 -6.93 -10.91
C VAL A 414 -7.73 -8.23 -10.45
N TYR A 415 -8.79 -8.64 -11.13
CA TYR A 415 -9.54 -9.85 -10.84
C TYR A 415 -9.18 -10.97 -11.81
N TYR A 416 -8.90 -12.16 -11.28
CA TYR A 416 -8.67 -13.38 -12.05
C TYR A 416 -9.69 -14.45 -11.62
N PRO A 417 -10.66 -14.84 -12.47
CA PRO A 417 -11.79 -15.69 -12.09
C PRO A 417 -11.43 -17.18 -11.95
N GLY A 418 -10.14 -17.51 -11.83
CA GLY A 418 -9.68 -18.90 -11.77
C GLY A 418 -10.01 -19.60 -10.45
N PHE A 419 -9.97 -20.93 -10.52
CA PHE A 419 -10.06 -21.82 -9.36
C PHE A 419 -8.89 -22.80 -9.36
N VAL A 420 -8.25 -22.98 -8.21
CA VAL A 420 -7.15 -23.94 -8.02
C VAL A 420 -7.27 -24.62 -6.66
N GLU A 421 -7.15 -25.94 -6.64
CA GLU A 421 -6.82 -26.70 -5.45
C GLU A 421 -5.45 -27.34 -5.61
N THR A 422 -4.59 -27.20 -4.60
CA THR A 422 -3.23 -27.77 -4.63
C THR A 422 -2.70 -28.00 -3.21
N ASP A 423 -1.81 -28.96 -3.07
CA ASP A 423 -1.12 -29.25 -1.81
C ASP A 423 0.09 -28.32 -1.59
N SER A 424 0.54 -27.62 -2.64
CA SER A 424 1.62 -26.63 -2.55
C SER A 424 1.48 -25.56 -3.63
N LEU A 425 1.95 -24.36 -3.32
CA LEU A 425 1.96 -23.27 -4.30
C LEU A 425 3.11 -22.30 -4.08
N THR A 426 3.40 -21.52 -5.11
CA THR A 426 4.32 -20.39 -5.02
C THR A 426 3.65 -19.15 -5.63
N LEU A 427 3.67 -18.04 -4.89
CA LEU A 427 3.32 -16.71 -5.40
C LEU A 427 4.61 -15.91 -5.58
N MET A 428 4.72 -15.18 -6.68
CA MET A 428 5.81 -14.23 -6.92
C MET A 428 5.28 -12.97 -7.59
N ALA A 429 5.85 -11.81 -7.28
CA ALA A 429 5.49 -10.55 -7.89
C ALA A 429 6.67 -9.57 -7.90
N THR A 430 6.85 -8.88 -9.03
CA THR A 430 7.65 -7.67 -9.12
C THR A 430 6.76 -6.48 -8.75
N VAL A 431 7.05 -5.86 -7.60
CA VAL A 431 6.20 -4.83 -6.99
C VAL A 431 7.00 -3.59 -6.62
N ARG A 432 6.36 -2.43 -6.74
CA ARG A 432 6.78 -1.15 -6.19
C ARG A 432 5.80 -0.76 -5.09
N VAL A 433 6.27 -0.60 -3.86
CA VAL A 433 5.43 -0.12 -2.73
C VAL A 433 5.78 1.34 -2.50
N ASP A 434 4.86 2.26 -2.74
CA ASP A 434 5.13 3.71 -2.70
C ASP A 434 5.06 4.27 -1.27
N SER A 435 4.38 3.58 -0.35
CA SER A 435 4.20 4.00 1.04
C SER A 435 3.81 2.83 1.94
N LEU A 436 4.28 2.86 3.20
CA LEU A 436 3.86 1.92 4.25
C LEU A 436 2.82 2.54 5.21
N ALA A 437 2.12 3.60 4.81
CA ALA A 437 1.18 4.32 5.69
C ALA A 437 -0.03 3.49 6.16
N ARG A 438 -0.34 2.39 5.46
CA ARG A 438 -1.53 1.56 5.70
C ARG A 438 -1.18 0.38 6.60
N MET A 439 -2.08 0.02 7.52
CA MET A 439 -1.86 -1.11 8.45
C MET A 439 -1.49 -2.41 7.74
N ALA A 440 -2.16 -2.71 6.63
CA ALA A 440 -1.84 -3.80 5.73
C ALA A 440 -2.29 -3.46 4.30
N GLN A 441 -1.56 -3.95 3.31
CA GLN A 441 -1.76 -3.69 1.89
C GLN A 441 -1.74 -4.99 1.12
N THR A 442 -2.75 -5.22 0.29
CA THR A 442 -2.97 -6.51 -0.37
C THR A 442 -2.16 -6.62 -1.65
N LEU A 443 -1.35 -7.66 -1.76
CA LEU A 443 -0.71 -8.06 -3.03
C LEU A 443 -1.60 -9.05 -3.77
N PHE A 444 -2.14 -10.03 -3.05
CA PHE A 444 -2.99 -11.10 -3.58
C PHE A 444 -3.98 -11.57 -2.50
N THR A 445 -5.22 -11.88 -2.87
CA THR A 445 -6.20 -12.51 -1.97
C THR A 445 -7.22 -13.34 -2.75
N CYS A 446 -7.82 -14.32 -2.09
CA CYS A 446 -9.03 -14.97 -2.59
C CYS A 446 -10.26 -14.12 -2.20
N SER A 447 -11.24 -13.98 -3.10
CA SER A 447 -12.51 -13.29 -2.84
C SER A 447 -13.31 -14.03 -1.76
N ASP A 448 -13.25 -15.37 -1.76
CA ASP A 448 -13.81 -16.23 -0.71
C ASP A 448 -12.72 -16.64 0.28
N PHE A 449 -12.73 -16.04 1.47
CA PHE A 449 -11.75 -16.34 2.51
C PHE A 449 -12.20 -17.51 3.42
N GLY A 450 -12.31 -18.70 2.82
CA GLY A 450 -12.68 -19.95 3.50
C GLY A 450 -11.49 -20.83 3.89
N ALA A 451 -11.75 -22.09 4.25
CA ALA A 451 -10.69 -23.06 4.52
C ALA A 451 -9.80 -23.28 3.28
N GLY A 452 -8.49 -23.10 3.44
CA GLY A 452 -7.51 -23.23 2.36
C GLY A 452 -7.26 -21.93 1.59
N ALA A 453 -8.02 -20.86 1.84
CA ALA A 453 -7.84 -19.57 1.17
C ALA A 453 -6.52 -18.91 1.59
N VAL A 454 -5.94 -18.16 0.65
CA VAL A 454 -4.67 -17.45 0.82
C VAL A 454 -4.89 -15.96 0.65
N GLN A 455 -4.31 -15.17 1.55
CA GLN A 455 -4.17 -13.73 1.43
C GLN A 455 -2.71 -13.35 1.70
N TRP A 456 -2.13 -12.56 0.81
CA TRP A 456 -0.75 -12.11 0.82
C TRP A 456 -0.70 -10.58 0.89
N GLN A 457 -0.03 -10.06 1.91
CA GLN A 457 -0.03 -8.64 2.25
C GLN A 457 1.34 -8.12 2.65
N VAL A 458 1.50 -6.81 2.56
CA VAL A 458 2.59 -6.05 3.17
C VAL A 458 2.02 -5.27 4.35
N GLY A 459 2.59 -5.47 5.53
CA GLY A 459 2.22 -4.72 6.74
C GLY A 459 2.89 -3.35 6.84
N ARG A 460 2.33 -2.44 7.64
CA ARG A 460 2.92 -1.11 7.94
C ARG A 460 4.36 -1.15 8.46
N GLU A 461 4.68 -2.20 9.19
CA GLU A 461 6.02 -2.46 9.77
C GLU A 461 7.05 -2.87 8.71
N GLY A 462 6.64 -3.08 7.46
CA GLY A 462 7.53 -3.58 6.40
C GLY A 462 7.69 -5.09 6.37
N ILE A 463 6.81 -5.83 7.05
CA ILE A 463 6.78 -7.30 7.04
C ILE A 463 5.88 -7.83 5.92
N LEU A 464 6.25 -8.98 5.34
CA LEU A 464 5.36 -9.75 4.47
C LEU A 464 4.48 -10.64 5.33
N GLN A 465 3.20 -10.73 5.00
CA GLN A 465 2.22 -11.52 5.73
C GLN A 465 1.45 -12.46 4.80
N ILE A 466 1.31 -13.71 5.22
CA ILE A 466 0.40 -14.69 4.64
C ILE A 466 -0.65 -15.05 5.68
N LEU A 467 -1.91 -14.78 5.34
CA LEU A 467 -3.06 -15.28 6.08
C LEU A 467 -3.59 -16.52 5.38
N LEU A 468 -3.67 -17.63 6.11
CA LEU A 468 -4.27 -18.89 5.64
C LEU A 468 -5.62 -19.12 6.34
N GLY A 469 -6.70 -19.22 5.57
CA GLY A 469 -8.03 -19.47 6.11
C GLY A 469 -8.20 -20.91 6.61
N ARG A 470 -8.82 -21.08 7.79
CA ARG A 470 -9.08 -22.40 8.42
C ARG A 470 -10.56 -22.78 8.49
N GLY A 471 -11.44 -22.02 7.85
CA GLY A 471 -12.89 -22.30 7.78
C GLY A 471 -13.76 -21.13 8.25
N GLU A 472 -13.33 -20.41 9.29
CA GLU A 472 -13.97 -19.16 9.75
C GLU A 472 -12.98 -17.99 9.68
N MET A 473 -13.46 -16.77 9.39
CA MET A 473 -12.60 -15.60 9.15
C MET A 473 -11.71 -15.24 10.36
N GLN A 474 -12.17 -15.49 11.59
CA GLN A 474 -11.41 -15.24 12.82
C GLN A 474 -10.37 -16.33 13.13
N SER A 475 -10.37 -17.44 12.39
CA SER A 475 -9.48 -18.60 12.60
C SER A 475 -8.24 -18.61 11.70
N ALA A 476 -7.95 -17.50 11.01
CA ALA A 476 -6.86 -17.42 10.06
C ALA A 476 -5.49 -17.58 10.74
N LEU A 477 -4.60 -18.34 10.12
CA LEU A 477 -3.20 -18.42 10.55
C LEU A 477 -2.42 -17.29 9.89
N ASN A 478 -1.82 -16.41 10.70
CA ASN A 478 -0.96 -15.32 10.21
C ASN A 478 0.52 -15.73 10.30
N LEU A 479 1.17 -15.81 9.14
CA LEU A 479 2.57 -16.17 8.97
C LEU A 479 3.31 -14.97 8.39
N HIS A 480 4.50 -14.68 8.88
CA HIS A 480 5.21 -13.47 8.49
C HIS A 480 6.71 -13.67 8.32
N SER A 481 7.30 -12.79 7.51
CA SER A 481 8.74 -12.59 7.39
C SER A 481 9.29 -11.71 8.52
N ASP A 482 10.62 -11.59 8.57
CA ASP A 482 11.26 -10.46 9.24
C ASP A 482 10.88 -9.13 8.55
N ILE A 483 11.35 -8.00 9.08
CA ILE A 483 11.18 -6.69 8.42
C ILE A 483 12.00 -6.69 7.13
N VAL A 484 11.34 -6.53 5.98
CA VAL A 484 11.97 -6.57 4.66
C VAL A 484 11.86 -5.25 3.91
N LEU A 485 10.82 -4.47 4.19
CA LEU A 485 10.52 -3.22 3.52
C LEU A 485 10.73 -2.05 4.49
N THR A 486 11.85 -1.36 4.35
CA THR A 486 12.10 -0.12 5.09
C THR A 486 11.52 1.09 4.34
N PRO A 487 11.29 2.23 5.01
CA PRO A 487 10.87 3.45 4.32
C PRO A 487 11.81 3.87 3.18
N GLY A 488 13.10 3.58 3.28
CA GLY A 488 14.09 3.84 2.22
C GLY A 488 13.89 2.99 0.96
N LEU A 489 13.16 1.87 1.05
CA LEU A 489 12.81 1.03 -0.09
C LEU A 489 11.49 1.43 -0.75
N CYS A 490 10.74 2.38 -0.19
CA CYS A 490 9.49 2.82 -0.79
C CYS A 490 9.73 3.55 -2.11
N GLY A 491 8.90 3.28 -3.12
CA GLY A 491 9.07 3.78 -4.50
C GLY A 491 10.05 2.96 -5.34
N THR A 492 10.59 1.86 -4.81
CA THR A 492 11.53 0.99 -5.52
C THR A 492 10.88 -0.29 -6.01
N TRP A 493 11.24 -0.73 -7.22
CA TRP A 493 10.88 -2.06 -7.71
C TRP A 493 11.68 -3.13 -6.97
N ILE A 494 10.99 -4.12 -6.43
CA ILE A 494 11.54 -5.28 -5.75
C ILE A 494 10.83 -6.55 -6.22
N HIS A 495 11.48 -7.70 -6.07
CA HIS A 495 10.88 -8.99 -6.37
C HIS A 495 10.55 -9.73 -5.08
N LEU A 496 9.26 -9.92 -4.82
CA LEU A 496 8.77 -10.69 -3.68
C LEU A 496 8.34 -12.09 -4.11
N ALA A 497 8.61 -13.08 -3.28
CA ALA A 497 8.00 -14.40 -3.46
C ALA A 497 7.67 -15.07 -2.12
N VAL A 498 6.72 -15.99 -2.15
CA VAL A 498 6.42 -16.86 -1.03
C VAL A 498 6.11 -18.27 -1.54
N VAL A 499 6.82 -19.23 -0.95
CA VAL A 499 6.64 -20.67 -1.21
C VAL A 499 5.84 -21.25 -0.07
N LEU A 500 4.66 -21.78 -0.37
CA LEU A 500 3.78 -22.50 0.55
C LEU A 500 3.86 -23.99 0.23
N ASP A 501 4.71 -24.70 0.97
CA ASP A 501 4.86 -26.15 0.86
C ASP A 501 3.93 -26.81 1.89
N GLY A 502 2.72 -27.13 1.45
CA GLY A 502 1.70 -27.74 2.31
C GLY A 502 1.95 -29.21 2.59
N GLU A 503 2.80 -29.90 1.82
CA GLU A 503 3.17 -31.29 2.06
C GLU A 503 4.15 -31.39 3.24
N ASN A 504 5.21 -30.56 3.22
CA ASN A 504 6.22 -30.51 4.27
C ASN A 504 5.85 -29.54 5.41
N GLY A 505 4.77 -28.77 5.23
CA GLY A 505 4.28 -27.81 6.22
C GLY A 505 5.23 -26.64 6.42
N THR A 506 5.81 -26.10 5.34
CA THR A 506 6.73 -24.94 5.41
C THR A 506 6.22 -23.76 4.60
N VAL A 507 6.45 -22.56 5.12
CA VAL A 507 6.18 -21.30 4.43
C VAL A 507 7.47 -20.50 4.42
N THR A 508 7.98 -20.16 3.23
CA THR A 508 9.24 -19.43 3.06
C THR A 508 9.02 -18.17 2.26
N HIS A 509 9.40 -17.04 2.83
CA HIS A 509 9.32 -15.72 2.23
C HIS A 509 10.66 -15.34 1.60
N TYR A 510 10.61 -14.65 0.46
CA TYR A 510 11.78 -14.22 -0.30
C TYR A 510 11.69 -12.74 -0.70
N LEU A 511 12.83 -12.06 -0.64
CA LEU A 511 13.07 -10.73 -1.23
C LEU A 511 14.26 -10.86 -2.19
N ASP A 512 14.06 -10.47 -3.44
CA ASP A 512 15.06 -10.49 -4.52
C ASP A 512 15.78 -11.84 -4.72
N GLY A 513 15.11 -12.93 -4.35
CA GLY A 513 15.64 -14.29 -4.46
C GLY A 513 16.28 -14.83 -3.18
N GLU A 514 16.47 -13.99 -2.16
CA GLU A 514 17.04 -14.36 -0.87
C GLU A 514 15.95 -14.62 0.17
N VAL A 515 16.21 -15.53 1.10
CA VAL A 515 15.22 -15.90 2.13
C VAL A 515 15.19 -14.86 3.25
N VAL A 516 13.99 -14.38 3.56
CA VAL A 516 13.73 -13.33 4.57
C VAL A 516 12.76 -13.76 5.67
N GLY A 517 12.30 -15.00 5.64
CA GLY A 517 11.43 -15.54 6.67
C GLY A 517 11.08 -17.00 6.41
N ARG A 518 10.94 -17.77 7.50
CA ARG A 518 10.46 -19.15 7.46
C ARG A 518 9.49 -19.40 8.60
N ASN A 519 8.34 -19.96 8.27
CA ASN A 519 7.36 -20.41 9.25
C ASN A 519 7.01 -21.88 9.01
N ARG A 520 6.43 -22.52 10.03
CA ARG A 520 6.04 -23.94 9.99
C ARG A 520 4.55 -24.09 10.25
N LEU A 521 3.91 -24.90 9.43
CA LEU A 521 2.53 -25.34 9.62
C LEU A 521 2.53 -26.55 10.57
N GLN A 522 1.54 -26.62 11.45
CA GLN A 522 1.43 -27.71 12.44
C GLN A 522 1.02 -29.05 11.81
N ALA A 523 0.39 -28.99 10.64
CA ALA A 523 -0.05 -30.15 9.88
C ALA A 523 0.02 -29.84 8.38
N PRO A 524 0.00 -30.86 7.51
CA PRO A 524 -0.16 -30.66 6.08
C PRO A 524 -1.38 -29.80 5.77
N PHE A 525 -1.25 -28.94 4.77
CA PHE A 525 -2.25 -27.93 4.46
C PHE A 525 -2.58 -27.95 2.97
N ARG A 526 -3.87 -27.96 2.66
CA ARG A 526 -4.35 -27.94 1.28
C ARG A 526 -4.92 -26.56 0.94
N PHE A 527 -4.43 -25.99 -0.15
CA PHE A 527 -4.80 -24.65 -0.58
C PHE A 527 -5.97 -24.70 -1.56
N ARG A 528 -6.89 -23.74 -1.41
CA ARG A 528 -8.06 -23.54 -2.26
C ARG A 528 -8.16 -22.07 -2.62
N LEU A 529 -7.88 -21.75 -3.88
CA LEU A 529 -7.86 -20.39 -4.40
C LEU A 529 -9.05 -20.24 -5.34
N SER A 530 -9.95 -19.31 -5.04
CA SER A 530 -11.12 -18.97 -5.85
C SER A 530 -11.29 -17.45 -5.93
N GLY A 531 -11.67 -16.95 -7.10
CA GLY A 531 -11.90 -15.51 -7.33
C GLY A 531 -10.71 -14.68 -6.86
N MET A 532 -9.61 -14.70 -7.60
CA MET A 532 -8.36 -14.13 -7.10
C MET A 532 -8.33 -12.63 -7.37
N GLU A 533 -8.14 -11.84 -6.32
CA GLU A 533 -8.03 -10.38 -6.36
C GLU A 533 -6.59 -9.97 -6.11
N ILE A 534 -6.05 -9.09 -6.96
CA ILE A 534 -4.67 -8.63 -6.94
C ILE A 534 -4.66 -7.13 -6.69
N GLY A 535 -3.78 -6.70 -5.79
CA GLY A 535 -3.59 -5.29 -5.41
C GLY A 535 -4.66 -4.71 -4.49
N ASN A 536 -5.74 -5.44 -4.20
CA ASN A 536 -6.82 -4.99 -3.33
C ASN A 536 -7.67 -6.14 -2.81
N TRP A 537 -8.51 -5.85 -1.83
CA TRP A 537 -9.49 -6.77 -1.26
C TRP A 537 -10.86 -6.10 -1.22
N THR A 538 -11.66 -6.31 -2.27
CA THR A 538 -12.87 -5.50 -2.53
C THR A 538 -14.06 -5.94 -1.68
N ARG A 539 -14.13 -7.22 -1.28
CA ARG A 539 -15.26 -7.74 -0.49
C ARG A 539 -15.43 -7.11 0.90
N ASN A 540 -14.44 -6.37 1.38
CA ASN A 540 -14.45 -5.76 2.70
C ASN A 540 -14.69 -4.24 2.66
N GLU A 541 -15.62 -3.76 1.81
CA GLU A 541 -15.98 -2.33 1.71
C GLU A 541 -16.47 -1.74 3.06
N HIS A 542 -16.90 -2.59 3.99
CA HIS A 542 -17.29 -2.20 5.35
C HIS A 542 -16.12 -2.19 6.35
N SER A 543 -14.91 -2.57 5.93
CA SER A 543 -13.72 -2.43 6.77
C SER A 543 -13.40 -0.94 6.92
N PRO A 544 -13.24 -0.43 8.15
CA PRO A 544 -12.79 0.95 8.35
C PRO A 544 -11.36 1.19 7.85
N THR A 545 -10.66 0.14 7.42
CA THR A 545 -9.26 0.21 7.00
C THR A 545 -9.07 -0.17 5.54
N LEU A 546 -8.55 0.78 4.77
CA LEU A 546 -8.21 0.58 3.36
C LEU A 546 -7.07 -0.44 3.23
N ARG A 547 -7.31 -1.52 2.47
CA ARG A 547 -6.37 -2.64 2.26
C ARG A 547 -5.80 -2.70 0.84
N CYS A 548 -6.11 -1.73 -0.02
CA CYS A 548 -5.50 -1.65 -1.34
C CYS A 548 -4.02 -1.33 -1.23
N LEU A 549 -3.24 -1.88 -2.16
CA LEU A 549 -1.85 -1.52 -2.38
C LEU A 549 -1.76 -0.02 -2.68
N ASP A 550 -0.72 0.60 -2.15
CA ASP A 550 -0.24 1.93 -2.47
C ASP A 550 1.08 1.75 -3.23
N GLY A 551 0.98 1.65 -4.55
CA GLY A 551 2.10 1.20 -5.37
C GLY A 551 1.69 0.61 -6.72
N ALA A 552 2.60 -0.15 -7.33
CA ALA A 552 2.40 -0.75 -8.64
C ALA A 552 2.93 -2.19 -8.71
N ILE A 553 2.35 -3.02 -9.57
CA ILE A 553 2.79 -4.39 -9.86
C ILE A 553 3.14 -4.45 -11.35
N ASP A 554 4.37 -4.87 -11.64
CA ASP A 554 4.90 -5.06 -13.00
C ASP A 554 4.58 -6.46 -13.52
N ASP A 555 4.81 -7.47 -12.67
CA ASP A 555 4.38 -8.84 -12.93
C ASP A 555 3.90 -9.55 -11.66
N ILE A 556 3.06 -10.57 -11.84
CA ILE A 556 2.66 -11.48 -10.77
C ILE A 556 2.36 -12.86 -11.34
N ALA A 557 2.86 -13.91 -10.68
CA ALA A 557 2.66 -15.29 -11.08
C ALA A 557 2.26 -16.19 -9.90
N LEU A 558 1.45 -17.19 -10.20
CA LEU A 558 1.06 -18.26 -9.30
C LEU A 558 1.45 -19.61 -9.90
N PHE A 559 2.20 -20.40 -9.14
CA PHE A 559 2.55 -21.79 -9.47
C PHE A 559 1.80 -22.74 -8.56
N SER A 560 1.31 -23.86 -9.10
CA SER A 560 0.68 -24.96 -8.35
C SER A 560 1.70 -25.94 -7.73
N LYS A 561 2.93 -25.49 -7.49
CA LYS A 561 3.99 -26.26 -6.83
C LYS A 561 4.82 -25.39 -5.90
N ALA A 562 5.51 -26.04 -4.95
CA ALA A 562 6.56 -25.41 -4.17
C ALA A 562 7.85 -25.30 -5.00
N LEU A 563 8.27 -24.09 -5.35
CA LEU A 563 9.53 -23.85 -6.05
C LEU A 563 10.73 -23.97 -5.10
N LYS A 564 11.84 -24.52 -5.59
CA LYS A 564 13.09 -24.60 -4.84
C LYS A 564 13.73 -23.22 -4.69
N PRO A 565 14.55 -22.97 -3.65
CA PRO A 565 15.26 -21.70 -3.48
C PRO A 565 16.08 -21.29 -4.72
N SER A 566 16.73 -22.24 -5.39
CA SER A 566 17.47 -21.98 -6.63
C SER A 566 16.57 -21.60 -7.81
N GLU A 567 15.33 -22.07 -7.84
CA GLU A 567 14.37 -21.66 -8.87
C GLU A 567 13.90 -20.23 -8.60
N ILE A 568 13.56 -19.89 -7.36
CA ILE A 568 13.21 -18.53 -6.95
C ILE A 568 14.32 -17.54 -7.29
N LYS A 569 15.57 -17.85 -6.93
CA LYS A 569 16.73 -17.00 -7.25
C LYS A 569 16.99 -16.82 -8.75
N ASN A 570 16.64 -17.83 -9.57
CA ASN A 570 16.78 -17.71 -11.02
C ASN A 570 15.62 -16.96 -11.68
N LEU A 571 14.49 -16.84 -10.99
CA LEU A 571 13.30 -16.12 -11.45
C LEU A 571 13.24 -14.71 -10.88
N SER A 572 14.08 -14.33 -9.92
CA SER A 572 14.17 -12.96 -9.45
C SER A 572 14.76 -12.06 -10.55
N CYS A 573 14.08 -10.95 -10.79
CA CYS A 573 14.41 -9.98 -11.83
C CYS A 573 15.60 -9.07 -11.46
N PHE A 574 16.30 -9.37 -10.35
CA PHE A 574 17.38 -8.57 -9.78
C PHE A 574 18.70 -9.36 -9.73
N PRO A 575 19.84 -8.75 -10.06
CA PRO A 575 21.16 -9.39 -10.08
C PRO A 575 21.67 -9.83 -8.70
#